data_AF-A0A7R8UEY6-F1
#
_entry.id   AF-A0A7R8UEY6-F1
#
_cell.length_a   1.000
_cell.length_b   1.000
_cell.length_c   1.000
_cell.angle_alpha   90.00
_cell.angle_beta   90.00
_cell.angle_gamma   90.00
#
_symmetry.space_group_name_H-M   'P 1'
#
loop_
_entity.id
_entity.type
_entity.pdbx_description
1 polymer ?
#
loop_
_entity_poly.entity_id
_entity_poly.type
_entity_poly.pdbx_seq_one_letter_code
_entity_poly.pdbx_strand_id
1 'polypeptide(L)'
;MGIVRETVDYREKNNIRRNDFMDLLIQLKNHAKIDGDDHESIESQIIEKRTFKELAVQAFIFFLGGFETSSSTLTLALYELAKNQDVQEKCRVEINHVLEKYKGELS
;
A
#
# COMPACT_ATOMS: atom_id res chain seq x y z
N MET A 1 -16.03 1.53 2.45
CA MET A 1 -15.60 1.63 1.03
C MET A 1 -15.40 3.09 0.55
N GLY A 2 -15.39 4.09 1.44
CA GLY A 2 -15.17 5.50 1.06
C GLY A 2 -13.70 5.84 0.79
N ILE A 3 -12.78 5.38 1.64
CA ILE A 3 -11.36 5.81 1.60
C ILE A 3 -10.69 5.53 0.25
N VAL A 4 -10.86 4.33 -0.32
CA VAL A 4 -10.27 4.02 -1.64
C VAL A 4 -10.85 4.94 -2.71
N ARG A 5 -12.14 5.24 -2.65
CA ARG A 5 -12.83 6.08 -3.64
C ARG A 5 -12.39 7.52 -3.51
N GLU A 6 -12.45 8.05 -2.31
CA GLU A 6 -11.99 9.40 -1.99
C GLU A 6 -10.52 9.59 -2.37
N THR A 7 -9.67 8.59 -2.13
CA THR A 7 -8.25 8.66 -2.50
C THR A 7 -8.07 8.69 -4.02
N VAL A 8 -8.78 7.84 -4.76
CA VAL A 8 -8.74 7.80 -6.23
C VAL A 8 -9.27 9.10 -6.81
N ASP A 9 -10.47 9.53 -6.41
CA ASP A 9 -11.13 10.74 -6.89
C ASP A 9 -10.29 11.99 -6.57
N TYR A 10 -9.72 12.06 -5.37
CA TYR A 10 -8.84 13.15 -4.97
C TYR A 10 -7.57 13.20 -5.83
N ARG A 11 -6.92 12.06 -6.07
CA ARG A 11 -5.69 12.00 -6.87
C ARG A 11 -5.96 12.34 -8.34
N GLU A 12 -7.05 11.82 -8.91
CA GLU A 12 -7.45 12.12 -10.29
C GLU A 12 -7.82 13.61 -10.45
N LYS A 13 -8.66 14.15 -9.56
CA LYS A 13 -9.08 15.56 -9.63
C LYS A 13 -7.92 16.54 -9.49
N ASN A 14 -6.92 16.20 -8.68
CA ASN A 14 -5.77 17.08 -8.40
C ASN A 14 -4.53 16.73 -9.23
N ASN A 15 -4.62 15.79 -10.18
CA ASN A 15 -3.48 15.31 -10.98
C ASN A 15 -2.27 14.89 -10.12
N ILE A 16 -2.51 14.24 -8.98
CA ILE A 16 -1.46 13.84 -8.04
C ILE A 16 -0.93 12.46 -8.45
N ARG A 17 0.39 12.37 -8.64
CA ARG A 17 1.14 11.13 -8.85
C ARG A 17 2.19 10.97 -7.75
N ARG A 18 2.19 9.83 -7.08
CA ARG A 18 3.10 9.45 -5.98
C ARG A 18 3.97 8.23 -6.30
N ASN A 19 3.76 7.58 -7.45
CA ASN A 19 4.44 6.35 -7.88
C ASN A 19 4.35 5.22 -6.84
N ASP A 20 3.18 5.06 -6.24
CA ASP A 20 2.89 4.04 -5.22
C ASP A 20 1.92 2.97 -5.76
N PHE A 21 1.57 2.02 -4.89
CA PHE A 21 0.63 0.95 -5.22
C PHE A 21 -0.76 1.48 -5.65
N MET A 22 -1.23 2.57 -5.04
CA MET A 22 -2.51 3.18 -5.42
C MET A 22 -2.45 3.79 -6.82
N ASP A 23 -1.31 4.34 -7.24
CA ASP A 23 -1.13 4.83 -8.60
C ASP A 23 -1.13 3.70 -9.65
N LEU A 24 -0.58 2.53 -9.32
CA LEU A 24 -0.66 1.35 -10.18
C LEU A 24 -2.12 0.91 -10.37
N LEU A 25 -2.88 0.89 -9.27
CA LEU A 25 -4.30 0.59 -9.29
C LEU A 25 -5.09 1.61 -10.14
N ILE A 26 -4.84 2.91 -9.99
CA ILE A 26 -5.47 3.97 -10.80
C ILE A 26 -5.13 3.81 -12.29
N GLN A 27 -3.87 3.50 -12.63
CA GLN A 27 -3.47 3.23 -14.01
C GLN A 27 -4.21 2.03 -14.59
N LEU A 28 -4.33 0.92 -13.84
CA LEU A 28 -5.10 -0.25 -14.28
C LEU A 28 -6.58 0.08 -14.53
N LYS A 29 -7.20 0.85 -13.63
CA LYS A 29 -8.58 1.36 -13.81
C LYS A 29 -8.71 2.16 -15.11
N ASN A 30 -7.76 3.06 -15.38
CA ASN A 30 -7.82 3.95 -16.54
C ASN A 30 -7.51 3.23 -17.85
N HIS A 31 -6.62 2.23 -17.85
CA HIS A 31 -6.42 1.35 -19.01
C HIS A 31 -7.68 0.55 -19.35
N ALA A 32 -8.37 0.00 -18.34
CA ALA A 32 -9.63 -0.73 -18.54
C ALA A 32 -10.77 0.15 -19.10
N LYS A 33 -10.70 1.47 -18.94
CA LYS A 33 -11.64 2.42 -19.55
C LYS A 33 -11.36 2.68 -21.03
N ILE A 34 -10.10 2.61 -21.48
CA ILE A 34 -9.71 2.92 -22.87
C ILE A 34 -10.09 1.79 -23.83
N ASP A 35 -10.11 0.55 -23.35
CA ASP A 35 -10.48 -0.63 -24.16
C ASP A 35 -12.00 -0.87 -24.25
N GLY A 36 -12.82 -0.11 -23.51
CA GLY A 36 -14.29 -0.15 -23.58
C GLY A 36 -14.83 1.04 -24.35
N ASP A 37 -15.60 0.81 -25.41
CA ASP A 37 -16.18 1.85 -26.28
C ASP A 37 -16.77 3.04 -25.50
N ASP A 38 -16.42 4.26 -25.92
CA ASP A 38 -16.79 5.59 -25.40
C ASP A 38 -18.29 5.94 -25.57
N HIS A 39 -19.20 4.99 -25.38
CA HIS A 39 -20.63 5.28 -25.34
C HIS A 39 -21.08 5.50 -23.89
N GLU A 40 -21.70 6.66 -23.60
CA GLU A 40 -22.44 7.00 -22.36
C GLU A 40 -23.67 6.09 -22.17
N SER A 41 -23.45 4.78 -22.19
CA SER A 41 -24.47 3.76 -21.98
C SER A 41 -24.51 3.35 -20.51
N ILE A 42 -25.64 2.79 -20.09
CA ILE A 42 -25.80 2.16 -18.77
C ILE A 42 -24.72 1.08 -18.55
N GLU A 43 -24.25 0.44 -19.61
CA GLU A 43 -23.22 -0.60 -19.59
C GLU A 43 -21.85 -0.06 -19.15
N SER A 44 -21.46 1.13 -19.63
CA SER A 44 -20.20 1.79 -19.25
C SER A 44 -20.16 2.19 -17.78
N GLN A 45 -21.30 2.62 -17.21
CA GLN A 45 -21.41 2.91 -15.77
C GLN A 45 -21.33 1.64 -14.91
N ILE A 46 -21.84 0.51 -15.41
CA ILE A 46 -21.74 -0.79 -14.74
C ILE A 46 -20.30 -1.29 -14.75
N ILE A 47 -19.59 -1.14 -15.88
CA ILE A 47 -18.16 -1.47 -16.01
C ILE A 47 -17.34 -0.65 -15.03
N GLU A 48 -17.51 0.68 -15.00
CA GLU A 48 -16.79 1.56 -14.07
C GLU A 48 -17.03 1.18 -12.60
N LYS A 49 -18.28 0.89 -12.21
CA LYS A 49 -18.61 0.48 -10.86
C LYS A 49 -18.00 -0.88 -10.50
N ARG A 50 -17.92 -1.81 -11.46
CA ARG A 50 -17.26 -3.12 -11.29
C ARG A 50 -15.75 -2.93 -11.12
N THR A 51 -15.10 -2.17 -12.01
CA THR A 51 -13.66 -1.85 -11.93
C THR A 51 -13.32 -1.19 -10.60
N PHE A 52 -14.17 -0.29 -10.10
CA PHE A 52 -13.95 0.35 -8.79
C PHE A 52 -14.05 -0.65 -7.63
N LYS A 53 -15.01 -1.57 -7.67
CA LYS A 53 -15.14 -2.62 -6.66
C LYS A 53 -13.92 -3.54 -6.66
N GLU A 54 -13.44 -3.93 -7.84
CA GLU A 54 -12.21 -4.71 -8.00
C GLU A 54 -11.00 -3.97 -7.42
N LEU A 55 -10.88 -2.67 -7.67
CA LEU A 55 -9.85 -1.81 -7.10
C LEU A 55 -9.83 -1.85 -5.57
N ALA A 56 -11.01 -1.69 -4.96
CA ALA A 56 -11.16 -1.68 -3.51
C ALA A 56 -10.87 -3.07 -2.90
N VAL A 57 -11.28 -4.15 -3.58
CA VAL A 57 -10.95 -5.52 -3.18
C VAL A 57 -9.44 -5.76 -3.24
N GLN A 58 -8.78 -5.35 -4.32
CA GLN A 58 -7.34 -5.53 -4.47
C GLN A 58 -6.55 -4.74 -3.42
N ALA A 59 -6.96 -3.50 -3.14
CA ALA A 59 -6.38 -2.69 -2.08
C ALA A 59 -6.55 -3.35 -0.70
N PHE A 60 -7.72 -3.93 -0.45
CA PHE A 60 -8.00 -4.62 0.82
C PHE A 60 -7.17 -5.90 0.98
N ILE A 61 -7.07 -6.73 -0.06
CA ILE A 61 -6.27 -7.96 -0.04
C ILE A 61 -4.79 -7.64 0.19
N PHE A 62 -4.25 -6.65 -0.52
CA PHE A 62 -2.86 -6.23 -0.35
C PHE A 62 -2.59 -5.75 1.09
N PHE A 63 -3.49 -4.92 1.63
CA PHE A 63 -3.39 -4.47 3.02
C PHE A 63 -3.43 -5.64 4.01
N LEU A 64 -4.42 -6.52 3.90
CA LEU A 64 -4.61 -7.62 4.84
C LEU A 64 -3.44 -8.60 4.82
N GLY A 65 -3.01 -9.02 3.62
CA GLY A 65 -1.91 -9.96 3.45
C GLY A 65 -0.56 -9.42 3.95
N GLY A 66 -0.30 -8.12 3.78
CA GLY A 66 0.91 -7.48 4.26
C GLY A 66 0.88 -7.11 5.75
N PHE A 67 -0.30 -6.71 6.26
CA PHE A 67 -0.44 -6.21 7.62
C PHE A 67 -0.41 -7.32 8.67
N GLU A 68 -1.30 -8.31 8.56
CA GLU A 68 -1.50 -9.29 9.65
C GLU A 68 -0.26 -10.16 9.89
N THR A 69 0.36 -10.61 8.81
CA THR A 69 1.59 -11.42 8.85
C THR A 69 2.73 -10.62 9.48
N SER A 70 3.02 -9.44 8.96
CA SER A 70 4.12 -8.59 9.43
C SER A 70 3.89 -8.09 10.85
N SER A 71 2.67 -7.70 11.22
CA SER A 71 2.36 -7.23 12.58
C SER A 71 2.54 -8.33 13.61
N SER A 72 2.11 -9.56 13.28
CA SER A 72 2.27 -10.71 14.16
C SER A 72 3.75 -11.07 14.32
N THR A 73 4.51 -11.11 13.22
CA THR A 73 5.95 -11.34 13.25
C THR A 73 6.68 -10.29 14.08
N LEU A 74 6.39 -9.00 13.88
CA LEU A 74 7.00 -7.91 14.66
C LEU A 74 6.66 -8.03 16.15
N THR A 75 5.42 -8.37 16.48
CA THR A 75 4.98 -8.54 17.87
C THR A 75 5.77 -9.65 18.56
N LEU A 76 5.89 -10.81 17.92
CA LEU A 76 6.66 -11.94 18.47
C LEU A 76 8.15 -11.65 18.53
N ALA A 77 8.72 -11.01 17.50
CA ALA A 77 10.12 -10.61 17.48
C ALA A 77 10.43 -9.64 18.63
N LEU A 78 9.60 -8.61 18.84
CA LEU A 78 9.77 -7.66 19.95
C LEU A 78 9.59 -8.33 21.31
N TYR A 79 8.66 -9.29 21.42
CA TYR A 79 8.49 -10.08 22.64
C TYR A 79 9.75 -10.88 22.97
N GLU A 80 10.32 -11.60 22.00
CA GLU A 80 11.56 -12.35 22.20
C GLU A 80 12.75 -11.45 22.52
N LEU A 81 12.87 -10.28 21.88
CA LEU A 81 13.90 -9.29 22.22
C LEU A 81 13.74 -8.78 23.65
N ALA A 82 12.50 -8.52 24.11
CA ALA A 82 12.26 -8.09 25.48
C ALA A 82 12.66 -9.15 26.52
N LYS A 83 12.50 -10.44 26.17
CA LYS A 83 12.89 -11.58 27.02
C LYS A 83 14.40 -11.85 27.00
N ASN A 84 15.09 -11.50 25.92
CA ASN A 84 16.51 -11.80 25.69
C ASN A 84 17.31 -10.49 25.51
N GLN A 85 17.68 -9.86 26.63
CA GLN A 85 18.28 -8.52 26.67
C GLN A 85 19.65 -8.43 25.97
N ASP A 86 20.44 -9.50 26.01
CA ASP A 86 21.73 -9.61 25.31
C ASP A 86 21.56 -9.56 23.79
N VAL A 87 20.55 -10.25 23.26
CA VAL A 87 20.20 -10.22 21.82
C VAL A 87 19.65 -8.84 21.44
N GLN A 88 18.79 -8.25 22.29
CA GLN A 88 18.27 -6.90 22.07
C GLN A 88 19.38 -5.86 22.01
N GLU A 89 20.35 -5.91 22.93
CA GLU A 89 21.47 -4.97 22.94
C GLU A 89 22.35 -5.14 21.70
N LYS A 90 22.63 -6.39 21.30
CA LYS A 90 23.38 -6.66 20.06
C LYS A 90 22.70 -6.04 18.84
N CYS A 91 21.38 -6.23 18.71
CA CYS A 91 20.60 -5.64 17.61
C CYS A 91 20.62 -4.11 17.64
N ARG A 92 20.50 -3.50 18.82
CA ARG A 92 20.57 -2.04 19.00
C ARG A 92 21.94 -1.49 18.60
N VAL A 93 23.02 -2.13 19.02
CA VAL A 93 24.39 -1.76 18.63
C VAL A 93 24.57 -1.83 17.13
N GLU A 94 24.06 -2.87 16.48
CA GLU A 94 24.10 -3.00 15.02
C GLU A 94 23.35 -1.87 14.31
N ILE A 95 22.13 -1.55 14.75
CA ILE A 95 21.33 -0.44 14.21
C ILE A 95 22.10 0.88 14.36
N ASN A 96 22.61 1.19 15.55
CA ASN A 96 23.36 2.42 15.79
C ASN A 96 24.63 2.50 14.94
N HIS A 97 25.38 1.39 14.83
CA HIS A 97 26.57 1.33 13.99
C HIS A 97 26.26 1.62 12.52
N VAL A 98 25.18 1.05 11.99
CA VAL A 98 24.75 1.30 10.60
C VAL A 98 24.30 2.76 10.43
N LEU A 99 23.52 3.30 11.36
CA LEU A 99 23.10 4.70 11.32
C LEU A 99 24.29 5.67 11.37
N GLU A 100 25.28 5.42 12.24
CA GLU A 100 26.51 6.22 12.30
C GLU A 100 27.30 6.14 10.99
N LYS A 101 27.46 4.93 10.43
CA LYS A 101 28.18 4.70 9.18
C LYS A 101 27.59 5.51 8.02
N TYR A 102 26.27 5.65 7.97
CA TYR A 102 25.57 6.39 6.91
C TYR A 102 25.11 7.79 7.35
N LYS A 103 25.62 8.32 8.47
CA LYS A 103 25.27 9.66 9.00
C LYS A 103 23.76 9.89 9.16
N GLY A 104 23.02 8.84 9.47
CA GLY A 104 21.55 8.87 9.59
C GLY A 104 20.80 8.88 8.26
N GLU A 105 21.48 8.83 7.12
CA GLU A 105 20.83 8.69 5.81
C GLU A 105 20.52 7.21 5.56
N LEU A 106 19.23 6.89 5.50
CA LEU A 106 18.75 5.58 5.09
C LEU A 106 18.67 5.58 3.55
N SER A 107 19.41 4.69 2.89
CA SER A 107 19.36 4.54 1.42
C SER A 107 18.07 3.88 0.95
#